data_AF-X1K0W4-F1
#
_entry.id   AF-X1K0W4-F1
#
_cell.length_a   1.000
_cell.length_b   1.000
_cell.length_c   1.000
_cell.angle_alpha   90.00
_cell.angle_beta   90.00
_cell.angle_gamma   90.00
#
_symmetry.space_group_name_H-M   'P 1'
#
loop_
_entity.id
_entity.type
_entity.pdbx_description
1 polymer ?
#
loop_
_entity_poly.entity_id
_entity_poly.type
_entity_poly.pdbx_seq_one_letter_code
_entity_poly.pdbx_strand_id
1 'polypeptide(L)'
;PGFMTELSVDEVIGKLPALLAGEGWIDERSLLEAEFSPAEEEQEPSRMFYALNDVVVARGSVARVIYVEASIDGEPLTTYKGDGVIVATATGSTGYSLAAGGPILHPQAKELVLLPILPHLSSAYTVILPST
;
A
#
# COMPACT_ATOMS: atom_id res chain seq x y z
N PRO A 1 1.69 -18.21 12.02
CA PRO A 1 2.06 -16.79 12.23
C PRO A 1 2.04 -16.04 10.90
N GLY A 2 1.21 -15.00 10.79
CA GLY A 2 1.23 -14.08 9.64
C GLY A 2 2.32 -13.01 9.81
N PHE A 3 2.54 -12.19 8.77
CA PHE A 3 3.58 -11.15 8.75
C PHE A 3 3.44 -10.09 9.88
N MET A 4 2.25 -9.93 10.44
CA MET A 4 1.98 -9.03 11.57
C MET A 4 1.65 -9.76 12.88
N THR A 5 1.78 -11.08 12.93
CA THR A 5 1.38 -11.89 14.08
C THR A 5 2.60 -12.49 14.76
N GLU A 6 2.98 -11.91 15.90
CA GLU A 6 4.16 -12.32 16.69
C GLU A 6 3.90 -13.52 17.61
N LEU A 7 2.65 -13.77 18.00
CA LEU A 7 2.29 -14.85 18.90
C LEU A 7 1.36 -15.85 18.23
N SER A 8 1.71 -17.13 18.31
CA SER A 8 0.79 -18.21 18.01
C SER A 8 -0.20 -18.43 19.15
N VAL A 9 -1.35 -19.07 18.86
CA VAL A 9 -2.40 -19.35 19.85
C VAL A 9 -1.84 -20.10 21.08
N ASP A 10 -0.93 -21.06 20.85
CA ASP A 10 -0.32 -21.86 21.91
C ASP A 10 0.62 -21.04 22.81
N GLU A 11 1.19 -19.96 22.29
CA GLU A 11 2.12 -19.10 23.03
C GLU A 11 1.42 -17.97 23.79
N VAL A 12 0.24 -17.54 23.34
CA VAL A 12 -0.48 -16.38 23.89
C VAL A 12 -0.67 -16.50 25.39
N ILE A 13 -1.09 -17.68 25.89
CA ILE A 13 -1.35 -17.88 27.32
C ILE A 13 -0.09 -17.67 28.17
N GLY A 14 1.09 -18.07 27.67
CA GLY A 14 2.35 -17.93 28.39
C GLY A 14 3.00 -16.56 28.27
N LYS A 15 2.87 -15.89 27.11
CA LYS A 15 3.61 -14.66 26.80
C LYS A 15 2.80 -13.37 27.00
N LEU A 16 1.47 -13.44 26.98
CA LEU A 16 0.62 -12.26 27.17
C LEU A 16 0.85 -11.53 28.50
N PRO A 17 1.02 -12.21 29.66
CA PRO A 17 1.28 -11.51 30.92
C PRO A 17 2.55 -10.65 30.89
N ALA A 18 3.63 -11.15 30.28
CA ALA A 18 4.89 -10.41 30.11
C ALA A 18 4.70 -9.17 29.22
N LEU A 19 4.01 -9.32 28.08
CA LEU A 19 3.67 -8.20 27.21
C LEU A 19 2.85 -7.12 27.94
N LEU A 20 1.86 -7.52 28.75
CA LEU A 20 1.06 -6.59 29.55
C LEU A 20 1.85 -5.91 30.67
N ALA A 21 2.93 -6.54 31.14
CA ALA A 21 3.89 -5.94 32.07
C ALA A 21 4.87 -4.97 31.38
N GLY A 22 4.74 -4.78 30.06
CA GLY A 22 5.62 -3.92 29.26
C GLY A 22 6.90 -4.62 28.78
N GLU A 23 7.02 -5.93 28.96
CA GLU A 23 8.14 -6.71 28.45
C GLU A 23 7.93 -7.00 26.96
N GLY A 24 8.63 -6.27 26.09
CA GLY A 24 8.52 -6.40 24.65
C GLY A 24 9.32 -5.33 23.92
N TRP A 25 9.06 -5.22 22.62
CA TRP A 25 9.63 -4.17 21.78
C TRP A 25 8.52 -3.53 20.94
N ILE A 26 8.71 -2.27 20.58
CA ILE A 26 7.78 -1.53 19.73
C ILE A 26 8.29 -1.64 18.29
N ASP A 27 7.44 -2.10 17.39
CA ASP A 27 7.71 -2.09 15.95
C ASP A 27 7.06 -0.88 15.29
N GLU A 28 7.87 0.11 14.93
CA GLU A 28 7.38 1.30 14.22
C GLU A 28 7.30 1.01 12.72
N ARG A 29 6.11 1.18 12.16
CA ARG A 29 5.83 0.94 10.73
C ARG A 29 5.20 2.16 10.10
N SER A 30 5.60 2.47 8.87
CA SER A 30 5.01 3.56 8.08
C SER A 30 3.56 3.25 7.72
N LEU A 31 2.72 4.27 7.70
CA LEU A 31 1.38 4.26 7.10
C LEU A 31 1.35 5.16 5.87
N LEU A 32 0.53 4.78 4.89
CA LEU A 32 0.13 5.69 3.82
C LEU A 32 -0.96 6.61 4.32
N GLU A 33 -0.82 7.90 4.02
CA GLU A 33 -1.90 8.87 4.04
C GLU A 33 -2.34 9.10 2.59
N ALA A 34 -3.64 9.02 2.34
CA ALA A 34 -4.22 9.23 1.01
C ALA A 34 -5.37 10.22 1.08
N GLU A 35 -5.29 11.25 0.24
CA GLU A 35 -6.37 12.20 0.01
C GLU A 35 -7.13 11.80 -1.25
N PHE A 36 -8.45 11.67 -1.12
CA PHE A 36 -9.35 11.54 -2.26
C PHE A 36 -10.06 12.87 -2.48
N SER A 37 -9.79 13.48 -3.62
CA SER A 37 -10.40 14.74 -4.05
C SER A 37 -11.34 14.47 -5.23
N PRO A 38 -12.67 14.60 -5.04
CA PRO A 38 -13.66 14.46 -6.11
C PRO A 38 -13.42 15.46 -7.25
N ALA A 39 -14.00 15.19 -8.42
CA ALA A 39 -13.96 16.14 -9.53
C ALA A 39 -14.63 17.48 -9.11
N GLU A 40 -14.11 18.61 -9.60
CA GLU A 40 -14.58 19.95 -9.23
C GLU A 40 -16.10 20.15 -9.40
N GLU A 41 -16.71 19.41 -10.32
CA GLU A 41 -18.15 19.43 -10.62
C GLU A 41 -19.02 18.82 -9.52
N GLU A 42 -18.48 17.92 -8.69
CA GLU A 42 -19.25 17.15 -7.70
C GLU A 42 -19.47 17.90 -6.37
N GLN A 43 -18.81 19.05 -6.14
CA GLN A 43 -18.89 19.86 -4.91
C GLN A 43 -18.74 19.06 -3.60
N GLU A 44 -18.13 17.88 -3.64
CA GLU A 44 -17.88 17.07 -2.46
C GLU A 44 -16.53 17.42 -1.82
N PRO A 45 -16.44 17.45 -0.48
CA PRO A 45 -15.18 17.72 0.21
C PRO A 45 -14.19 16.58 0.01
N SER A 46 -12.89 16.89 0.02
CA SER A 46 -11.84 15.87 0.02
C SER A 46 -11.92 15.02 1.29
N ARG A 47 -11.48 13.76 1.16
CA ARG A 47 -11.53 12.77 2.24
C ARG A 47 -10.13 12.21 2.47
N MET A 48 -9.74 12.14 3.74
CA MET A 48 -8.46 11.59 4.15
C MET A 48 -8.62 10.14 4.61
N PHE A 49 -7.70 9.29 4.18
CA PHE A 49 -7.63 7.87 4.53
C PHE A 49 -6.22 7.51 4.98
N TYR A 50 -6.14 6.53 5.88
CA TYR A 50 -4.87 5.94 6.31
C TYR A 50 -4.87 4.46 5.97
N ALA A 51 -3.79 3.98 5.36
CA ALA A 51 -3.62 2.58 4.99
C ALA A 51 -2.29 2.04 5.52
N LEU A 52 -2.36 0.94 6.27
CA LEU A 52 -1.17 0.24 6.73
C LEU A 52 -0.47 -0.51 5.61
N ASN A 53 -1.25 -1.13 4.71
CA ASN A 53 -0.71 -1.94 3.63
C ASN A 53 -0.60 -1.13 2.35
N ASP A 54 -1.72 -0.84 1.71
CA ASP A 54 -1.74 -0.29 0.37
C ASP A 54 -2.99 0.55 0.10
N VAL A 55 -2.87 1.41 -0.90
CA VAL A 55 -3.97 2.14 -1.55
C VAL A 55 -4.00 1.69 -3.01
N VAL A 56 -5.19 1.38 -3.49
CA VAL A 56 -5.39 0.82 -4.83
C VAL A 56 -6.35 1.70 -5.61
N VAL A 57 -5.89 2.20 -6.75
CA VAL A 57 -6.74 2.81 -7.77
C VAL A 57 -6.99 1.75 -8.83
N ALA A 58 -8.22 1.24 -8.92
CA ALA A 58 -8.56 0.17 -9.85
C ALA A 58 -9.89 0.44 -10.55
N ARG A 59 -10.12 -0.28 -11.65
CA ARG A 59 -11.41 -0.27 -12.34
C ARG A 59 -12.52 -0.69 -11.38
N GLY A 60 -13.68 -0.04 -11.50
CA GLY A 60 -14.89 -0.42 -10.76
C GLY A 60 -15.44 -1.78 -11.20
N SER A 61 -16.73 -2.01 -10.91
CA SER A 61 -17.41 -3.28 -11.22
C SER A 61 -17.46 -3.64 -12.71
N VAL A 62 -17.26 -2.67 -13.60
CA VAL A 62 -17.25 -2.87 -15.05
C VAL A 62 -15.83 -3.22 -15.51
N ALA A 63 -15.68 -4.36 -16.19
CA ALA A 63 -14.40 -4.80 -16.75
C ALA A 63 -14.00 -3.96 -17.97
N ARG A 64 -13.35 -2.82 -17.72
CA ARG A 64 -12.75 -1.94 -18.72
C ARG A 64 -11.37 -1.48 -18.24
N VAL A 65 -10.44 -1.37 -19.19
CA VAL A 65 -9.13 -0.75 -18.95
C VAL A 65 -9.35 0.70 -18.51
N ILE A 66 -8.68 1.09 -17.43
CA ILE A 66 -8.66 2.47 -16.95
C ILE A 66 -7.31 3.12 -17.28
N TYR A 67 -7.32 4.45 -17.29
CA TYR A 67 -6.14 5.28 -17.45
C TYR A 67 -5.85 5.92 -16.10
N VAL A 68 -4.68 5.64 -15.53
CA VAL A 68 -4.24 6.19 -14.25
C VAL A 68 -3.01 7.04 -14.51
N GLU A 69 -3.19 8.36 -14.42
CA GLU A 69 -2.08 9.31 -14.48
C GLU A 69 -1.38 9.32 -13.13
N ALA A 70 -0.06 9.09 -13.14
CA ALA A 70 0.77 9.08 -11.95
C ALA A 70 1.78 10.24 -12.03
N SER A 71 1.86 10.99 -10.93
CA SER A 71 2.88 12.02 -10.70
C SER A 71 3.58 11.76 -9.37
N ILE A 72 4.82 12.21 -9.25
CA ILE A 72 5.63 12.16 -8.03
C ILE A 72 6.09 13.59 -7.76
N ASP A 73 5.82 14.10 -6.56
CA ASP A 73 6.17 15.46 -6.16
C ASP A 73 5.69 16.55 -7.15
N GLY A 74 4.53 16.31 -7.78
CA GLY A 74 3.94 17.20 -8.79
C GLY A 74 4.46 17.01 -10.22
N GLU A 75 5.51 16.21 -10.42
CA GLU A 75 6.07 15.93 -11.74
C GLU A 75 5.44 14.68 -12.37
N PRO A 76 4.95 14.74 -13.63
CA PRO A 76 4.37 13.59 -14.31
C PRO A 76 5.38 12.44 -14.46
N LEU A 77 5.04 11.25 -13.95
CA LEU A 77 5.82 10.03 -14.16
C LEU A 77 5.38 9.33 -15.44
N THR A 78 4.11 8.90 -15.49
CA THR A 78 3.54 8.17 -16.63
C THR A 78 2.01 8.04 -16.52
N THR A 79 1.38 7.54 -17.58
CA THR A 79 -0.03 7.11 -17.56
C THR A 79 -0.10 5.60 -17.70
N TYR A 80 -0.53 4.92 -16.65
CA TYR A 80 -0.75 3.48 -16.67
C TYR A 80 -2.08 3.16 -17.35
N LYS A 81 -2.08 2.17 -18.22
CA LYS A 81 -3.28 1.67 -18.90
C LYS A 81 -3.48 0.23 -18.49
N GLY A 82 -4.41 -0.07 -17.59
CA GLY A 82 -4.55 -1.43 -17.06
C GLY A 82 -5.77 -1.60 -16.17
N ASP A 83 -5.68 -2.58 -15.28
CA ASP A 83 -6.72 -2.85 -14.29
C ASP A 83 -6.64 -1.89 -13.09
N GLY A 84 -5.45 -1.33 -12.83
CA GLY A 84 -5.24 -0.38 -11.75
C GLY A 84 -3.76 -0.12 -11.44
N VAL A 85 -3.53 0.55 -10.32
CA VAL A 85 -2.21 0.86 -9.75
C VAL A 85 -2.31 0.72 -8.23
N ILE A 86 -1.27 0.15 -7.63
CA ILE A 86 -1.10 -0.05 -6.19
C ILE A 86 0.00 0.89 -5.71
N VAL A 87 -0.24 1.60 -4.61
CA VAL A 87 0.79 2.22 -3.79
C VAL A 87 0.82 1.47 -2.47
N ALA A 88 1.96 0.87 -2.11
CA ALA A 88 2.08 0.06 -0.90
C ALA A 88 3.23 0.52 0.02
N THR A 89 3.03 0.39 1.32
CA THR A 89 4.10 0.49 2.32
C THR A 89 5.00 -0.75 2.29
N ALA A 90 6.09 -0.73 3.06
CA ALA A 90 6.88 -1.93 3.31
C ALA A 90 6.07 -3.08 3.93
N THR A 91 5.13 -2.79 4.82
CA THR A 91 4.20 -3.80 5.38
C THR A 91 3.32 -4.38 4.28
N GLY A 92 2.74 -3.51 3.45
CA GLY A 92 1.89 -3.89 2.32
C GLY A 92 2.60 -4.61 1.18
N SER A 93 3.94 -4.57 1.11
CA SER A 93 4.75 -5.29 0.13
C SER A 93 4.52 -6.80 0.16
N THR A 94 4.05 -7.35 1.29
CA THR A 94 3.70 -8.77 1.46
C THR A 94 2.20 -9.05 1.29
N GLY A 95 1.40 -8.02 1.07
CA GLY A 95 -0.05 -8.08 0.90
C GLY A 95 -0.48 -8.17 -0.56
N TYR A 96 -1.34 -7.26 -1.00
CA TYR A 96 -1.84 -7.29 -2.38
C TYR A 96 -0.75 -6.98 -3.40
N SER A 97 0.20 -6.11 -3.04
CA SER A 97 1.39 -5.83 -3.84
C SER A 97 2.15 -7.11 -4.21
N LEU A 98 2.36 -8.03 -3.26
CA LEU A 98 2.99 -9.34 -3.53
C LEU A 98 2.19 -10.18 -4.52
N ALA A 99 0.87 -10.25 -4.34
CA ALA A 99 -0.02 -11.00 -5.22
C ALA A 99 -0.04 -10.43 -6.65
N ALA A 100 0.20 -9.12 -6.80
CA ALA A 100 0.32 -8.43 -8.08
C ALA A 100 1.74 -8.48 -8.69
N GLY A 101 2.69 -9.18 -8.06
CA GLY A 101 4.06 -9.35 -8.56
C GLY A 101 5.06 -8.29 -8.10
N GLY A 102 4.71 -7.50 -7.07
CA GLY A 102 5.61 -6.54 -6.43
C GLY A 102 6.73 -7.20 -5.61
N PRO A 103 7.82 -6.46 -5.34
CA PRO A 103 8.92 -6.94 -4.51
C PRO A 103 8.53 -6.96 -3.03
N ILE A 104 9.25 -7.79 -2.25
CA ILE A 104 9.17 -7.77 -0.80
C ILE A 104 10.15 -6.73 -0.27
N LEU A 105 9.67 -5.83 0.59
CA LEU A 105 10.50 -4.89 1.33
C LEU A 105 10.70 -5.37 2.78
N HIS A 106 11.79 -4.95 3.40
CA HIS A 106 12.00 -5.16 4.83
C HIS A 106 10.94 -4.39 5.63
N PRO A 107 10.31 -4.93 6.70
CA PRO A 107 9.19 -4.27 7.40
C PRO A 107 9.48 -2.84 7.89
N GLN A 108 10.73 -2.55 8.24
CA GLN A 108 11.20 -1.24 8.73
C GLN A 108 11.66 -0.30 7.62
N ALA A 109 11.61 -0.74 6.35
CA ALA A 109 11.85 0.12 5.20
C ALA A 109 10.77 1.20 5.16
N LYS A 110 11.17 2.42 4.80
CA LYS A 110 10.24 3.57 4.72
C LYS A 110 9.77 3.82 3.28
N GLU A 111 10.42 3.17 2.34
CA GLU A 111 10.15 3.27 0.92
C GLU A 111 8.73 2.79 0.59
N LEU A 112 8.18 3.39 -0.47
CA LEU A 112 6.88 3.06 -1.02
C LEU A 112 7.05 2.26 -2.33
N VAL A 113 6.12 1.35 -2.58
CA VAL A 113 6.05 0.58 -3.82
C VAL A 113 4.93 1.15 -4.68
N LEU A 114 5.25 1.63 -5.88
CA LEU A 114 4.28 1.94 -6.93
C LEU A 114 4.27 0.81 -7.97
N LEU A 115 3.15 0.09 -8.07
CA LEU A 115 3.02 -1.12 -8.88
C LEU A 115 1.77 -1.06 -9.78
N PRO A 116 1.91 -1.07 -11.12
CA PRO A 116 0.76 -1.20 -11.99
C PRO A 116 0.16 -2.62 -11.98
N ILE A 117 -1.17 -2.72 -12.05
CA ILE A 117 -1.91 -3.98 -12.13
C ILE A 117 -2.26 -4.27 -13.60
N LEU A 118 -1.71 -5.36 -14.13
CA LEU A 118 -1.93 -5.84 -15.51
C LEU A 118 -1.84 -4.70 -16.56
N PRO A 119 -0.71 -3.96 -16.62
CA PRO A 119 -0.56 -2.86 -17.58
C PRO A 119 -0.53 -3.39 -19.03
N HIS A 120 -1.30 -2.74 -19.89
CA HIS A 120 -1.32 -2.92 -21.34
C HIS A 120 -0.56 -1.77 -22.01
N LEU A 121 0.43 -2.10 -22.85
CA LEU A 121 1.15 -1.13 -23.71
C LEU A 121 1.75 0.09 -22.97
N SER A 122 1.91 0.00 -21.65
CA SER A 122 2.55 0.99 -20.76
C SER A 122 3.70 0.31 -20.00
N SER A 123 4.55 1.11 -19.34
CA SER A 123 5.65 0.56 -18.53
C SER A 123 5.09 -0.36 -17.44
N ALA A 124 5.61 -1.58 -17.36
CA ALA A 124 5.27 -2.55 -16.33
C ALA A 124 6.26 -2.53 -15.15
N TYR A 125 7.15 -1.53 -15.09
CA TYR A 125 8.15 -1.46 -14.04
C TYR A 125 7.51 -1.02 -12.72
N THR A 126 7.74 -1.83 -11.69
CA THR A 126 7.55 -1.40 -10.31
C THR A 126 8.57 -0.33 -9.96
N VAL A 127 8.11 0.75 -9.33
CA VAL A 127 8.97 1.84 -8.87
C VAL A 127 9.02 1.81 -7.35
N ILE A 128 10.23 1.85 -6.79
CA ILE A 128 10.46 2.03 -5.36
C ILE A 128 10.78 3.50 -5.11
N LEU A 129 9.96 4.14 -4.29
CA LEU A 129 10.02 5.57 -3.99
C LEU A 129 10.52 5.78 -2.56
N PRO A 130 11.36 6.80 -2.31
CA PRO A 130 11.72 7.17 -0.95
C PRO A 130 10.48 7.66 -0.18
N SER A 131 10.49 7.54 1.15
CA SER A 131 9.54 8.28 1.99
C SER A 131 9.94 9.75 1.97
N THR A 132 9.10 10.61 1.41
CA THR A 132 9.20 12.07 1.51
C THR A 132 8.69 12.59 2.85
#